data_AF-A0A8S9SVG9-F1
#
_entry.id   AF-A0A8S9SVG9-F1
#
_cell.length_a   1.000
_cell.length_b   1.000
_cell.length_c   1.000
_cell.angle_alpha   90.00
_cell.angle_beta   90.00
_cell.angle_gamma   90.00
#
_symmetry.space_group_name_H-M   'P 1'
#
loop_
_entity.id
_entity.type
_entity.pdbx_description
1 polymer ?
#
loop_
_entity_poly.entity_id
_entity_poly.type
_entity_poly.pdbx_seq_one_letter_code
_entity_poly.pdbx_strand_id
1 'polypeptide(L)'
;MAPTIKTIGEYKTHQDYFVDFFGDNLLVTQTETPSVIRRWIRDVVYRHRRSRSSHPLVVGVGVQWTPSWYFSPPAYDRPADTLQLCVGTSVLIVQLSYCQRVPNILRRFLTNPDTTFVGFWNSQDVRKLEITRHQLEIGELLDVRKYVADQQGRSLRGRSFEGIVEECMGLEGVKLDRKISKSDWSVDYLSKEQLVQVSVDAYVSFKLGVDARLWQV
;
A
#
# COMPACT_ATOMS: atom_id res chain seq x y z
N MET A 1 -9.18 -5.57 18.99
CA MET A 1 -10.31 -4.91 18.29
C MET A 1 -9.98 -4.92 16.81
N ALA A 2 -10.94 -5.14 15.91
CA ALA A 2 -10.67 -5.06 14.47
C ALA A 2 -10.51 -3.59 14.04
N PRO A 3 -9.72 -3.28 12.99
CA PRO A 3 -9.59 -1.92 12.48
C PRO A 3 -10.94 -1.33 12.07
N THR A 4 -11.17 -0.06 12.39
CA THR A 4 -12.42 0.65 12.06
C THR A 4 -12.15 1.82 11.11
N ILE A 5 -13.14 2.23 10.33
CA ILE A 5 -13.00 3.31 9.34
C ILE A 5 -14.09 4.37 9.48
N LYS A 6 -13.69 5.63 9.37
CA LYS A 6 -14.57 6.80 9.38
C LYS A 6 -14.22 7.71 8.21
N THR A 7 -15.22 8.18 7.48
CA THR A 7 -15.05 9.23 6.47
C THR A 7 -14.79 10.56 7.17
N ILE A 8 -13.77 11.30 6.72
CA ILE A 8 -13.38 12.60 7.29
C ILE A 8 -13.80 13.73 6.36
N GLY A 9 -13.63 13.54 5.06
CA GLY A 9 -13.86 14.57 4.08
C GLY A 9 -14.16 13.97 2.71
N GLU A 10 -15.22 14.48 2.10
CA GLU A 10 -15.61 14.11 0.75
C GLU A 10 -15.40 15.31 -0.17
N TYR A 11 -14.46 15.17 -1.11
CA TYR A 11 -14.11 16.23 -2.04
C TYR A 11 -14.34 15.76 -3.48
N LYS A 12 -14.50 16.71 -4.39
CA LYS A 12 -14.61 16.41 -5.84
C LYS A 12 -13.39 15.68 -6.43
N THR A 13 -12.26 15.68 -5.74
CA THR A 13 -10.98 15.18 -6.26
C THR A 13 -10.40 14.01 -5.46
N HIS A 14 -10.88 13.81 -4.23
CA HIS A 14 -10.39 12.79 -3.33
C HIS A 14 -11.37 12.60 -2.18
N GLN A 15 -11.23 11.46 -1.51
CA GLN A 15 -11.94 11.11 -0.30
C GLN A 15 -10.90 10.84 0.78
N ASP A 16 -11.09 11.41 1.96
CA ASP A 16 -10.22 11.21 3.11
C ASP A 16 -10.94 10.40 4.19
N TYR A 17 -10.23 9.41 4.73
CA TYR A 17 -10.71 8.50 5.75
C TYR A 17 -9.72 8.40 6.91
N PHE A 18 -10.25 8.13 8.10
CA PHE A 18 -9.46 7.66 9.24
C PHE A 18 -9.69 6.17 9.38
N VAL A 19 -8.61 5.39 9.32
CA VAL A 19 -8.61 3.99 9.73
C VAL A 19 -7.91 3.90 11.09
N ASP A 20 -8.64 3.49 12.12
CA ASP A 20 -8.07 3.17 13.43
C ASP A 20 -7.48 1.77 13.39
N PHE A 21 -6.15 1.69 13.38
CA PHE A 21 -5.39 0.46 13.46
C PHE A 21 -4.81 0.31 14.86
N PHE A 22 -5.60 -0.24 15.79
CA PHE A 22 -5.17 -0.53 17.16
C PHE A 22 -4.61 0.71 17.90
N GLY A 23 -5.24 1.88 17.70
CA GLY A 23 -4.80 3.16 18.28
C GLY A 23 -3.92 3.99 17.34
N ASP A 24 -3.34 3.39 16.30
CA ASP A 24 -2.67 4.12 15.24
C ASP A 24 -3.70 4.65 14.24
N ASN A 25 -3.86 5.97 14.21
CA ASN A 25 -4.80 6.63 13.30
C ASN A 25 -4.16 6.83 11.93
N LEU A 26 -4.54 5.99 10.97
CA LEU A 26 -4.11 6.10 9.58
C LEU A 26 -4.96 7.14 8.84
N LEU A 27 -4.32 8.19 8.34
CA LEU A 27 -4.94 9.14 7.41
C LEU A 27 -4.84 8.58 5.99
N VAL A 28 -5.97 8.15 5.46
CA VAL A 28 -6.08 7.50 4.15
C VAL A 28 -6.69 8.47 3.16
N THR A 29 -5.97 8.78 2.08
CA THR A 29 -6.46 9.59 0.96
C THR A 29 -6.67 8.68 -0.25
N GLN A 30 -7.91 8.51 -0.69
CA GLN A 30 -8.28 7.83 -1.93
C GLN A 30 -8.45 8.86 -3.05
N THR A 31 -7.80 8.65 -4.18
CA THR A 31 -7.87 9.59 -5.30
C THR A 31 -7.47 8.97 -6.64
N GLU A 32 -8.06 9.47 -7.71
CA GLU A 32 -7.64 9.32 -9.10
C GLU A 32 -7.05 10.64 -9.66
N THR A 33 -7.04 11.70 -8.85
CA THR A 33 -6.72 13.06 -9.27
C THR A 33 -5.21 13.35 -9.22
N PRO A 34 -4.56 13.74 -10.33
CA PRO A 34 -3.09 13.91 -10.38
C PRO A 34 -2.53 15.00 -9.46
N SER A 35 -3.29 16.07 -9.19
CA SER A 35 -2.86 17.14 -8.28
C SER A 35 -2.84 16.69 -6.82
N VAL A 36 -3.76 15.82 -6.41
CA VAL A 36 -3.81 15.25 -5.06
C VAL A 36 -2.64 14.30 -4.85
N ILE A 37 -2.37 13.40 -5.81
CA ILE A 37 -1.20 12.52 -5.81
C ILE A 37 0.09 13.32 -5.67
N ARG A 38 0.25 14.39 -6.48
CA ARG A 38 1.41 15.28 -6.41
C ARG A 38 1.55 15.96 -5.05
N ARG A 39 0.45 16.44 -4.49
CA ARG A 39 0.43 17.08 -3.16
C ARG A 39 0.89 16.09 -2.10
N TRP A 40 0.27 14.92 -2.05
CA TRP A 40 0.61 13.87 -1.08
C TRP A 40 2.10 13.51 -1.12
N ILE A 41 2.67 13.27 -2.31
CA ILE A 41 4.10 12.94 -2.46
C ILE A 41 5.00 14.07 -1.95
N ARG A 42 4.67 15.32 -2.29
CA ARG A 42 5.43 16.48 -1.80
C ARG A 42 5.38 16.57 -0.29
N ASP A 43 4.22 16.32 0.31
CA ASP A 43 4.02 16.43 1.75
C ASP A 43 4.76 15.34 2.51
N VAL A 44 4.73 14.07 2.05
CA VAL A 44 5.49 12.99 2.71
C VAL A 44 6.99 13.20 2.58
N VAL A 45 7.48 13.61 1.40
CA VAL A 45 8.92 13.89 1.19
C VAL A 45 9.38 15.08 2.02
N TYR A 46 8.58 16.16 2.07
CA TYR A 46 8.86 17.34 2.86
C TYR A 46 8.91 17.02 4.36
N ARG A 47 7.89 16.30 4.87
CA ARG A 47 7.83 15.87 6.27
C ARG A 47 8.99 14.95 6.63
N HIS A 48 9.32 13.98 5.77
CA HIS A 48 10.43 13.07 6.02
C HIS A 48 11.77 13.81 6.12
N ARG A 49 12.07 14.72 5.17
CA ARG A 49 13.30 15.55 5.19
C ARG A 49 13.42 16.44 6.43
N ARG A 50 12.30 16.89 7.00
CA ARG A 50 12.28 17.71 8.22
C ARG A 50 12.19 16.89 9.50
N SER A 51 11.79 15.63 9.41
CA SER A 51 11.77 14.74 10.56
C SER A 51 13.21 14.48 10.99
N ARG A 52 13.41 14.23 12.29
CA ARG A 52 14.70 13.75 12.80
C ARG A 52 14.88 12.25 12.54
N SER A 53 14.26 11.71 11.48
CA SER A 53 14.36 10.30 11.17
C SER A 53 15.82 9.92 10.91
N SER A 54 16.26 8.84 11.55
CA SER A 54 17.61 8.30 11.40
C SER A 54 17.75 7.38 10.18
N HIS A 55 16.68 7.23 9.38
CA HIS A 55 16.66 6.32 8.24
C HIS A 55 16.22 7.02 6.94
N PRO A 56 16.66 6.52 5.77
CA PRO A 56 16.16 6.91 4.45
C PRO A 56 14.66 6.68 4.30
N LEU A 57 14.05 7.17 3.22
CA LEU A 57 12.61 7.04 3.05
C LEU A 57 12.23 5.56 2.81
N VAL A 58 11.41 5.00 3.69
CA VAL A 58 10.77 3.69 3.51
C VAL A 58 9.30 3.92 3.15
N VAL A 59 8.82 3.22 2.12
CA VAL A 59 7.44 3.32 1.64
C VAL A 59 6.82 1.94 1.61
N GLY A 60 5.75 1.74 2.38
CA GLY A 60 4.90 0.57 2.26
C GLY A 60 4.09 0.63 0.97
N VAL A 61 4.07 -0.45 0.21
CA VAL A 61 3.44 -0.54 -1.10
C VAL A 61 2.45 -1.69 -1.11
N GLY A 62 1.27 -1.43 -1.65
CA GLY A 62 0.27 -2.43 -1.99
C GLY A 62 -0.23 -2.22 -3.42
N VAL A 63 -0.57 -3.32 -4.11
CA VAL A 63 -1.14 -3.28 -5.46
C VAL A 63 -2.31 -4.26 -5.51
N GLN A 64 -3.46 -3.82 -6.01
CA GLN A 64 -4.63 -4.68 -6.19
C GLN A 64 -5.16 -4.62 -7.62
N TRP A 65 -5.72 -5.74 -8.07
CA TRP A 65 -6.32 -5.89 -9.39
C TRP A 65 -7.55 -6.80 -9.33
N THR A 66 -8.54 -6.49 -10.16
CA THR A 66 -9.75 -7.29 -10.32
C THR A 66 -9.41 -8.63 -10.96
N PRO A 67 -9.84 -9.75 -10.37
CA PRO A 67 -9.63 -11.06 -10.98
C PRO A 67 -10.33 -11.24 -12.34
N SER A 68 -9.76 -12.10 -13.19
CA SER A 68 -10.22 -12.27 -14.58
C SER A 68 -11.68 -12.71 -14.74
N TRP A 69 -12.23 -13.43 -13.75
CA TRP A 69 -13.60 -13.97 -13.79
C TRP A 69 -14.69 -12.91 -13.57
N TYR A 70 -14.34 -11.66 -13.26
CA TYR A 70 -15.28 -10.55 -13.25
C TYR A 70 -15.61 -10.03 -14.67
N PHE A 71 -14.86 -10.48 -15.68
CA PHE A 71 -15.01 -10.03 -17.07
C PHE A 71 -15.53 -11.15 -17.98
N SER A 72 -16.33 -10.76 -18.98
CA SER A 72 -16.87 -11.64 -20.01
C SER A 72 -16.55 -11.07 -21.40
N PRO A 73 -15.64 -11.67 -22.20
CA PRO A 73 -14.88 -12.89 -21.88
C PRO A 73 -13.82 -12.68 -20.79
N PRO A 74 -13.31 -13.76 -20.16
CA PRO A 74 -12.25 -13.65 -19.16
C PRO A 74 -11.02 -12.93 -19.70
N ALA A 75 -10.58 -11.90 -18.98
CA ALA A 75 -9.38 -11.14 -19.32
C ALA A 75 -8.20 -11.63 -18.48
N TYR A 76 -7.32 -12.43 -19.08
CA TYR A 76 -6.11 -12.91 -18.42
C TYR A 76 -5.07 -11.79 -18.31
N ASP A 77 -4.24 -11.89 -17.26
CA ASP A 77 -3.19 -10.91 -16.96
C ASP A 77 -3.68 -9.46 -16.84
N ARG A 78 -4.67 -9.25 -15.97
CA ARG A 78 -5.21 -7.92 -15.66
C ARG A 78 -4.14 -6.96 -15.12
N PRO A 79 -4.13 -5.67 -15.53
CA PRO A 79 -3.29 -4.64 -14.92
C PRO A 79 -3.74 -4.34 -13.50
N ALA A 80 -2.89 -3.62 -12.75
CA ALA A 80 -3.26 -3.05 -11.46
C ALA A 80 -4.43 -2.06 -11.60
N ASP A 81 -5.44 -2.20 -10.75
CA ASP A 81 -6.55 -1.25 -10.64
C ASP A 81 -6.26 -0.16 -9.60
N THR A 82 -5.49 -0.51 -8.56
CA THR A 82 -5.10 0.42 -7.49
C THR A 82 -3.63 0.27 -7.11
N LEU A 83 -3.03 1.38 -6.66
CA LEU A 83 -1.71 1.43 -6.04
C LEU A 83 -1.82 2.12 -4.68
N GLN A 84 -1.29 1.49 -3.64
CA GLN A 84 -1.21 2.04 -2.29
C GLN A 84 0.22 2.42 -1.95
N LEU A 85 0.39 3.59 -1.33
CA LEU A 85 1.66 4.07 -0.81
C LEU A 85 1.48 4.52 0.63
N CYS A 86 2.29 4.00 1.55
CA CYS A 86 2.23 4.34 2.97
C CYS A 86 3.58 4.89 3.45
N VAL A 87 3.53 6.04 4.14
CA VAL A 87 4.67 6.63 4.85
C VAL A 87 4.19 7.14 6.22
N GLY A 88 4.70 6.53 7.30
CA GLY A 88 4.18 6.80 8.64
C GLY A 88 2.75 6.32 8.76
N THR A 89 1.86 7.19 9.26
CA THR A 89 0.41 6.93 9.33
C THR A 89 -0.35 7.51 8.14
N SER A 90 0.34 7.93 7.07
CA SER A 90 -0.32 8.49 5.88
C SER A 90 -0.33 7.45 4.77
N VAL A 91 -1.52 7.14 4.26
CA VAL A 91 -1.75 6.20 3.16
C VAL A 91 -2.36 6.95 1.99
N LEU A 92 -1.79 6.79 0.81
CA LEU A 92 -2.37 7.22 -0.47
C LEU A 92 -2.86 5.98 -1.22
N ILE A 93 -4.13 5.99 -1.62
CA ILE A 93 -4.73 4.99 -2.50
C ILE A 93 -4.98 5.67 -3.85
N VAL A 94 -4.20 5.29 -4.85
CA VAL A 94 -4.36 5.76 -6.23
C VAL A 94 -5.26 4.79 -7.00
N GLN A 95 -6.43 5.24 -7.46
CA GLN A 95 -7.29 4.43 -8.35
C GLN A 95 -6.77 4.52 -9.80
N LEU A 96 -5.84 3.64 -10.18
CA LEU A 96 -5.17 3.66 -11.48
C LEU A 96 -6.16 3.50 -12.65
N SER A 97 -7.19 2.67 -12.49
CA SER A 97 -8.25 2.45 -13.49
C SER A 97 -9.04 3.72 -13.82
N TYR A 98 -9.17 4.63 -12.85
CA TYR A 98 -9.87 5.91 -13.01
C TYR A 98 -8.93 7.09 -13.25
N CYS A 99 -7.65 6.95 -12.91
CA CYS A 99 -6.66 8.01 -13.10
C CYS A 99 -6.35 8.17 -14.59
N GLN A 100 -6.84 9.23 -15.24
CA GLN A 100 -6.62 9.44 -16.68
C GLN A 100 -5.13 9.61 -17.03
N ARG A 101 -4.36 10.25 -16.15
CA ARG A 101 -2.93 10.46 -16.31
C ARG A 101 -2.22 10.50 -14.96
N VAL A 102 -1.27 9.60 -14.75
CA VAL A 102 -0.39 9.70 -13.57
C VAL A 102 0.57 10.89 -13.67
N PRO A 103 0.80 11.66 -12.59
CA PRO A 103 1.72 12.79 -12.63
C PRO A 103 3.18 12.30 -12.65
N ASN A 104 4.07 12.98 -13.40
CA ASN A 104 5.49 12.60 -13.51
C ASN A 104 6.22 12.50 -12.16
N ILE A 105 5.76 13.23 -11.13
CA ILE A 105 6.31 13.12 -9.78
C ILE A 105 6.09 11.73 -9.17
N LEU A 106 4.98 11.05 -9.48
CA LEU A 106 4.75 9.68 -9.03
C LEU A 106 5.76 8.72 -9.68
N ARG A 107 5.99 8.83 -11.00
CA ARG A 107 6.98 8.01 -11.70
C ARG A 107 8.38 8.16 -11.11
N ARG A 108 8.81 9.42 -10.94
CA ARG A 108 10.10 9.75 -10.32
C ARG A 108 10.19 9.30 -8.87
N PHE A 109 9.08 9.33 -8.15
CA PHE A 109 9.03 8.87 -6.76
C PHE A 109 9.23 7.36 -6.70
N LEU A 110 8.47 6.58 -7.46
CA LEU A 110 8.53 5.11 -7.50
C LEU A 110 9.87 4.55 -7.98
N THR A 111 10.65 5.33 -8.72
CA THR A 111 11.97 4.94 -9.25
C THR A 111 13.12 5.65 -8.55
N ASN A 112 12.86 6.33 -7.42
CA ASN A 112 13.90 7.03 -6.67
C ASN A 112 14.84 6.02 -5.98
N PRO A 113 16.15 5.99 -6.28
CA PRO A 113 17.09 5.07 -5.65
C PRO A 113 17.29 5.32 -4.15
N ASP A 114 16.97 6.52 -3.66
CA ASP A 114 17.06 6.86 -2.23
C ASP A 114 15.82 6.44 -1.42
N THR A 115 14.86 5.77 -2.07
CA THR A 115 13.63 5.28 -1.45
C THR A 115 13.61 3.76 -1.42
N THR A 116 13.40 3.17 -0.25
CA THR A 116 13.16 1.73 -0.10
C THR A 116 11.66 1.44 -0.21
N PHE A 117 11.28 0.60 -1.19
CA PHE A 117 9.91 0.13 -1.35
C PHE A 117 9.73 -1.26 -0.75
N VAL A 118 8.68 -1.43 0.05
CA VAL A 118 8.44 -2.67 0.79
C VAL A 118 6.97 -3.08 0.66
N GLY A 119 6.68 -4.37 0.53
CA GLY A 119 5.30 -4.88 0.42
C GLY A 119 5.16 -6.35 0.84
N PHE A 120 3.92 -6.83 0.96
CA PHE A 120 3.62 -8.25 1.20
C PHE A 120 3.24 -8.96 -0.09
N TRP A 121 3.76 -10.19 -0.30
CA TRP A 121 3.39 -11.06 -1.42
C TRP A 121 3.43 -10.41 -2.82
N ASN A 122 4.29 -9.42 -2.97
CA ASN A 122 4.40 -8.48 -4.08
C ASN A 122 5.01 -9.05 -5.38
N SER A 123 5.09 -10.37 -5.53
CA SER A 123 5.76 -11.03 -6.65
C SER A 123 5.18 -10.69 -8.03
N GLN A 124 3.95 -10.20 -8.09
CA GLN A 124 3.28 -9.79 -9.33
C GLN A 124 3.18 -8.27 -9.46
N ASP A 125 3.35 -7.52 -8.39
CA ASP A 125 3.02 -6.09 -8.30
C ASP A 125 3.75 -5.27 -9.37
N VAL A 126 5.06 -5.51 -9.54
CA VAL A 126 5.88 -4.86 -10.56
C VAL A 126 5.29 -5.06 -11.96
N ARG A 127 5.03 -6.32 -12.35
CA ARG A 127 4.43 -6.64 -13.65
C ARG A 127 3.03 -6.03 -13.78
N LYS A 128 2.22 -6.07 -12.73
CA LYS A 128 0.85 -5.53 -12.73
C LYS A 128 0.83 -4.02 -12.92
N LEU A 129 1.80 -3.30 -12.35
CA LEU A 129 2.00 -1.87 -12.54
C LEU A 129 2.52 -1.55 -13.95
N GLU A 130 3.46 -2.35 -14.46
CA GLU A 130 4.06 -2.21 -15.79
C GLU A 130 3.03 -2.35 -16.91
N ILE A 131 2.10 -3.31 -16.82
CA ILE A 131 1.09 -3.54 -17.86
C ILE A 131 -0.12 -2.60 -17.76
N THR A 132 -0.15 -1.68 -16.78
CA THR A 132 -1.18 -0.63 -16.76
C THR A 132 -1.06 0.27 -18.00
N ARG A 133 -2.14 0.97 -18.38
CA ARG A 133 -2.06 2.04 -19.40
C ARG A 133 -1.03 3.12 -19.07
N HIS A 134 -0.64 3.20 -17.79
CA HIS A 134 0.35 4.14 -17.31
C HIS A 134 1.77 3.61 -17.40
N GLN A 135 2.01 2.31 -17.57
CA GLN A 135 3.36 1.73 -17.60
C GLN A 135 4.19 2.22 -16.40
N LEU A 136 3.68 1.94 -15.20
CA LEU A 136 4.34 2.39 -13.97
C LEU A 136 5.48 1.45 -13.66
N GLU A 137 6.68 2.00 -13.63
CA GLU A 137 7.87 1.34 -13.10
C GLU A 137 7.98 1.66 -11.61
N ILE A 138 8.45 0.68 -10.85
CA ILE A 138 8.86 0.84 -9.45
C ILE A 138 10.27 0.26 -9.33
N GLY A 139 11.10 0.87 -8.49
CA GLY A 139 12.40 0.35 -8.13
C GLY A 139 12.29 -1.00 -7.43
N GLU A 140 13.39 -1.46 -6.83
CA GLU A 140 13.38 -2.72 -6.12
C GLU A 140 12.32 -2.72 -5.01
N LEU A 141 11.36 -3.65 -5.14
CA LEU A 141 10.24 -3.80 -4.25
C LEU A 141 10.46 -5.03 -3.37
N LEU A 142 10.86 -4.80 -2.12
CA LEU A 142 11.25 -5.83 -1.18
C LEU A 142 10.03 -6.50 -0.55
N ASP A 143 10.03 -7.83 -0.52
CA ASP A 143 9.00 -8.62 0.16
C ASP A 143 9.35 -8.75 1.64
N VAL A 144 8.62 -8.03 2.50
CA VAL A 144 8.94 -7.90 3.94
C VAL A 144 9.06 -9.25 4.62
N ARG A 145 8.26 -10.24 4.18
CA ARG A 145 8.25 -11.62 4.72
C ARG A 145 9.63 -12.28 4.68
N LYS A 146 10.49 -11.89 3.74
CA LYS A 146 11.84 -12.47 3.60
C LYS A 146 12.81 -12.00 4.68
N TYR A 147 12.47 -10.94 5.41
CA TYR A 147 13.39 -10.25 6.33
C TYR A 147 12.91 -10.22 7.77
N VAL A 148 11.67 -10.65 8.04
CA VAL A 148 11.13 -10.75 9.39
C VAL A 148 11.37 -12.13 10.01
N ALA A 149 11.63 -12.13 11.32
CA ALA A 149 11.89 -13.32 12.12
C ALA A 149 11.20 -13.20 13.48
N ASP A 150 10.94 -14.34 14.14
CA ASP A 150 10.42 -14.35 15.50
C ASP A 150 11.46 -13.98 16.56
N GLN A 151 11.06 -13.99 17.82
CA GLN A 151 11.93 -13.68 18.96
C GLN A 151 13.13 -14.63 19.10
N GLN A 152 13.08 -15.81 18.48
CA GLN A 152 14.19 -16.79 18.45
C GLN A 152 15.02 -16.68 17.15
N GLY A 153 14.76 -15.67 16.30
CA GLY A 153 15.45 -15.46 15.03
C GLY A 153 15.02 -16.43 13.93
N ARG A 154 13.92 -17.18 14.10
CA ARG A 154 13.42 -18.08 13.06
C ARG A 154 12.65 -17.30 12.01
N SER A 155 12.93 -17.58 10.74
CA SER A 155 12.31 -16.88 9.62
C SER A 155 10.78 -17.03 9.61
N LEU A 156 10.08 -15.92 9.39
CA LEU A 156 8.61 -15.90 9.27
C LEU A 156 8.12 -15.92 7.80
N ARG A 157 9.01 -16.14 6.83
CA ARG A 157 8.71 -16.03 5.39
C ARG A 157 7.50 -16.85 4.93
N GLY A 158 7.29 -18.02 5.54
CA GLY A 158 6.19 -18.95 5.21
C GLY A 158 4.91 -18.75 6.03
N ARG A 159 4.90 -17.81 6.98
CA ARG A 159 3.73 -17.56 7.86
C ARG A 159 2.68 -16.74 7.10
N SER A 160 1.44 -16.79 7.61
CA SER A 160 0.35 -15.92 7.12
C SER A 160 0.59 -14.46 7.51
N PHE A 161 -0.18 -13.54 6.94
CA PHE A 161 -0.10 -12.11 7.28
C PHE A 161 -0.42 -11.92 8.75
N GLU A 162 -1.52 -12.53 9.19
CA GLU A 162 -2.01 -12.54 10.56
C GLU A 162 -0.90 -12.98 11.51
N GLY A 163 -0.26 -14.12 11.22
CA GLY A 163 0.78 -14.68 12.08
C GLY A 163 2.13 -13.95 12.04
N ILE A 164 2.37 -13.10 11.03
CA ILE A 164 3.52 -12.18 11.00
C ILE A 164 3.21 -10.93 11.81
N VAL A 165 2.01 -10.37 11.67
CA VAL A 165 1.56 -9.20 12.43
C VAL A 165 1.52 -9.51 13.93
N GLU A 166 0.97 -10.66 14.30
CA GLU A 166 0.93 -11.11 15.69
C GLU A 166 2.33 -11.25 16.28
N GLU A 167 3.26 -11.92 15.58
CA GLU A 167 4.61 -12.15 16.07
C GLU A 167 5.45 -10.88 16.15
N CYS A 168 5.41 -10.05 15.11
CA CYS A 168 6.27 -8.88 15.00
C CYS A 168 5.71 -7.64 15.71
N MET A 169 4.38 -7.51 15.79
CA MET A 169 3.72 -6.32 16.33
C MET A 169 2.94 -6.59 17.62
N GLY A 170 2.76 -7.85 18.02
CA GLY A 170 1.95 -8.22 19.19
C GLY A 170 0.46 -7.91 19.01
N LEU A 171 -0.01 -7.79 17.76
CA LEU A 171 -1.39 -7.41 17.43
C LEU A 171 -2.18 -8.61 16.92
N GLU A 172 -3.10 -9.10 17.74
CA GLU A 172 -4.02 -10.17 17.36
C GLU A 172 -5.25 -9.65 16.61
N GLY A 173 -5.79 -10.47 15.70
CA GLY A 173 -7.05 -10.19 15.00
C GLY A 173 -6.94 -9.29 13.77
N VAL A 174 -5.72 -8.87 13.41
CA VAL A 174 -5.42 -8.26 12.12
C VAL A 174 -5.47 -9.35 11.05
N LYS A 175 -6.31 -9.18 10.02
CA LYS A 175 -6.44 -10.14 8.92
C LYS A 175 -6.69 -9.46 7.58
N LEU A 176 -6.23 -10.09 6.50
CA LEU A 176 -6.64 -9.74 5.14
C LEU A 176 -7.69 -10.75 4.67
N ASP A 177 -8.91 -10.29 4.43
CA ASP A 177 -9.99 -11.18 4.00
C ASP A 177 -9.76 -11.61 2.56
N ARG A 178 -9.68 -12.93 2.34
CA ARG A 178 -9.50 -13.51 1.01
C ARG A 178 -10.64 -13.16 0.04
N LYS A 179 -11.87 -12.95 0.52
CA LYS A 179 -13.00 -12.53 -0.33
C LYS A 179 -12.82 -11.09 -0.81
N ILE A 180 -12.34 -10.19 0.06
CA ILE A 180 -12.01 -8.81 -0.30
C ILE A 180 -10.81 -8.78 -1.24
N SER A 181 -9.75 -9.54 -0.93
CA SER A 181 -8.56 -9.65 -1.79
C SER A 181 -8.90 -10.09 -3.22
N LYS A 182 -9.95 -10.92 -3.37
CA LYS A 182 -10.46 -11.43 -4.64
C LYS A 182 -11.70 -10.70 -5.16
N SER A 183 -11.98 -9.51 -4.63
CA SER A 183 -13.12 -8.68 -5.03
C SER A 183 -12.84 -7.89 -6.31
N ASP A 184 -13.82 -7.11 -6.77
CA ASP A 184 -13.64 -6.17 -7.86
C ASP A 184 -13.00 -4.88 -7.36
N TRP A 185 -11.75 -4.66 -7.76
CA TRP A 185 -10.95 -3.47 -7.46
C TRP A 185 -11.08 -2.37 -8.53
N SER A 186 -11.77 -2.67 -9.63
CA SER A 186 -12.03 -1.77 -10.75
C SER A 186 -13.32 -0.95 -10.58
N VAL A 187 -13.96 -1.06 -9.40
CA VAL A 187 -15.15 -0.30 -9.04
C VAL A 187 -14.84 1.19 -8.84
N ASP A 188 -15.84 2.03 -9.10
CA ASP A 188 -15.70 3.50 -9.02
C ASP A 188 -15.45 3.96 -7.58
N TYR A 189 -16.14 3.31 -6.63
CA TYR A 189 -16.01 3.55 -5.21
C TYR A 189 -15.64 2.26 -4.50
N LEU A 190 -14.41 2.22 -3.95
CA LEU A 190 -13.99 1.14 -3.07
C LEU A 190 -14.88 1.07 -1.82
N SER A 191 -15.21 -0.14 -1.41
CA SER A 191 -15.95 -0.37 -0.17
C SER A 191 -15.10 0.00 1.05
N LYS A 192 -15.75 0.24 2.19
CA LYS A 192 -15.05 0.51 3.46
C LYS A 192 -14.11 -0.64 3.84
N GLU A 193 -14.52 -1.87 3.58
CA GLU A 193 -13.71 -3.06 3.84
C GLU A 193 -12.51 -3.16 2.90
N GLN A 194 -12.67 -2.82 1.62
CA GLN A 194 -11.55 -2.70 0.67
C GLN A 194 -10.55 -1.62 1.13
N LEU A 195 -11.04 -0.44 1.50
CA LEU A 195 -10.22 0.68 1.98
C LEU A 195 -9.44 0.31 3.24
N VAL A 196 -10.09 -0.32 4.23
CA VAL A 196 -9.41 -0.82 5.44
C VAL A 196 -8.33 -1.81 5.06
N GLN A 197 -8.64 -2.82 4.24
CA GLN A 197 -7.71 -3.89 3.94
C GLN A 197 -6.43 -3.37 3.27
N VAL A 198 -6.54 -2.55 2.23
CA VAL A 198 -5.36 -2.07 1.50
C VAL A 198 -4.57 -1.02 2.30
N SER A 199 -5.24 -0.29 3.19
CA SER A 199 -4.58 0.64 4.10
C SER A 199 -3.77 -0.10 5.16
N VAL A 200 -4.32 -1.18 5.72
CA VAL A 200 -3.65 -2.04 6.70
C VAL A 200 -2.48 -2.77 6.06
N ASP A 201 -2.65 -3.34 4.86
CA ASP A 201 -1.57 -4.01 4.13
C ASP A 201 -0.38 -3.08 3.86
N ALA A 202 -0.65 -1.87 3.34
CA ALA A 202 0.40 -0.88 3.09
C ALA A 202 1.04 -0.36 4.40
N TYR A 203 0.25 -0.15 5.46
CA TYR A 203 0.76 0.31 6.75
C TYR A 203 1.65 -0.73 7.44
N VAL A 204 1.20 -1.98 7.52
CA VAL A 204 1.98 -3.08 8.09
C VAL A 204 3.27 -3.29 7.28
N SER A 205 3.19 -3.23 5.94
CA SER A 205 4.37 -3.28 5.07
C SER A 205 5.38 -2.19 5.45
N PHE A 206 4.92 -0.94 5.54
CA PHE A 206 5.76 0.20 5.94
C PHE A 206 6.37 -0.02 7.32
N LYS A 207 5.55 -0.37 8.31
CA LYS A 207 5.97 -0.46 9.71
C LYS A 207 7.03 -1.54 9.90
N LEU A 208 6.77 -2.74 9.39
CA LEU A 208 7.72 -3.85 9.45
C LEU A 208 8.97 -3.59 8.60
N GLY A 209 8.84 -2.91 7.46
CA GLY A 209 10.00 -2.50 6.67
C GLY A 209 10.91 -1.53 7.42
N VAL A 210 10.33 -0.64 8.23
CA VAL A 210 11.10 0.25 9.11
C VAL A 210 11.74 -0.52 10.26
N ASP A 211 10.97 -1.36 10.95
CA ASP A 211 11.43 -2.11 12.11
C ASP A 211 12.56 -3.10 11.73
N ALA A 212 12.45 -3.73 10.56
CA ALA A 212 13.47 -4.63 10.00
C ALA A 212 14.62 -3.91 9.27
N ARG A 213 14.61 -2.57 9.24
CA ARG A 213 15.66 -1.74 8.61
C ARG A 213 15.95 -2.09 7.15
N LEU A 214 14.92 -2.27 6.34
CA LEU A 214 15.08 -2.74 4.96
C LEU A 214 15.76 -1.75 4.00
N TRP A 215 16.18 -0.59 4.49
CA TRP A 215 17.09 0.30 3.73
C TRP A 215 18.56 -0.12 3.84
N GLN A 216 18.88 -1.18 4.58
CA GLN A 216 20.25 -1.67 4.82
C GLN A 216 20.55 -3.02 4.15
N VAL A 217 19.59 -3.59 3.43
CA VAL A 217 19.69 -4.94 2.83
C VAL A 217 20.18 -4.93 1.40
#